data_AF-A0A3P3QTY2-F1
#
_entry.id   AF-A0A3P3QTY2-F1
#
_cell.length_a   1.000
_cell.length_b   1.000
_cell.length_c   1.000
_cell.angle_alpha   90.00
_cell.angle_beta   90.00
_cell.angle_gamma   90.00
#
_symmetry.space_group_name_H-M   'P 1'
#
loop_
_entity.id
_entity.type
_entity.pdbx_description
1 polymer ?
#
loop_
_entity_poly.entity_id
_entity_poly.type
_entity_poly.pdbx_seq_one_letter_code
_entity_poly.pdbx_strand_id
1 'polypeptide(L)'
;MKKEIRKELVVVPAEVKVIEHVTYVYSCRNCDKNGESGFIKIAPHPKALIKKSVVSPSFMSYIMNQKYTLALPLYRMEQEFKRLGFEISRQNLSNWIIKGANLLKPIYEQIKLSLLNETLLHADETVLEVLHEPGKEAGSKSYVWVYRTSKYNTHPAVLYEYTLGRSGDYAKKFLED
;
A
#
# COMPACT_ATOMS: atom_id res chain seq x y z
N MET A 1 26.71 -47.29 2.72
CA MET A 1 26.71 -46.04 3.51
C MET A 1 25.26 -45.61 3.74
N LYS A 2 24.85 -45.38 4.99
CA LYS A 2 23.50 -44.93 5.34
C LYS A 2 23.54 -43.41 5.49
N LYS A 3 22.76 -42.67 4.69
CA LYS A 3 22.71 -41.20 4.74
C LYS A 3 21.63 -40.78 5.73
N GLU A 4 22.02 -40.09 6.79
CA GLU A 4 21.10 -39.43 7.71
C GLU A 4 21.04 -37.94 7.36
N ILE A 5 19.84 -37.45 7.04
CA ILE A 5 19.62 -36.04 6.68
C ILE A 5 18.85 -35.39 7.82
N ARG A 6 19.54 -34.56 8.60
CA ARG A 6 18.94 -33.66 9.60
C ARG A 6 18.78 -32.28 8.97
N LYS A 7 17.58 -31.71 9.08
CA LYS A 7 17.28 -30.32 8.66
C LYS A 7 17.04 -29.50 9.91
N GLU A 8 17.56 -28.27 9.92
CA GLU A 8 17.31 -27.28 10.97
C GLU A 8 16.88 -25.96 10.35
N LEU A 9 16.14 -25.16 11.12
CA LEU A 9 15.65 -23.86 10.71
C LEU A 9 16.56 -22.77 11.26
N VAL A 10 17.00 -21.87 10.39
CA VAL A 10 17.76 -20.67 10.75
C VAL A 10 16.89 -19.47 10.45
N VAL A 11 16.76 -18.56 11.42
CA VAL A 11 16.04 -17.29 11.23
C VAL A 11 17.02 -16.28 10.68
N VAL A 12 16.75 -15.76 9.48
CA VAL A 12 17.42 -14.59 8.91
C VAL A 12 16.45 -13.41 8.98
N PRO A 13 16.70 -12.40 9.82
CA PRO A 13 15.84 -11.22 9.93
C PRO A 13 15.75 -10.44 8.60
N ALA A 14 14.81 -9.51 8.52
CA ALA A 14 14.66 -8.65 7.36
C ALA A 14 15.91 -7.77 7.15
N GLU A 15 16.47 -7.81 5.93
CA GLU A 15 17.57 -6.93 5.52
C GLU A 15 17.02 -5.67 4.83
N VAL A 16 17.46 -4.51 5.28
CA VAL A 16 17.14 -3.22 4.65
C VAL A 16 18.42 -2.65 4.03
N LYS A 17 18.35 -2.25 2.75
CA LYS A 17 19.49 -1.75 1.97
C LYS A 17 19.16 -0.36 1.42
N VAL A 18 20.15 0.53 1.43
CA VAL A 18 20.07 1.83 0.76
C VAL A 18 20.60 1.67 -0.65
N ILE A 19 19.81 2.04 -1.64
CA ILE A 19 20.21 2.05 -3.04
C ILE A 19 20.35 3.51 -3.47
N GLU A 20 21.57 3.91 -3.82
CA GLU A 20 21.86 5.25 -4.30
C GLU A 20 21.88 5.28 -5.84
N HIS A 21 21.08 6.16 -6.43
CA HIS A 21 21.02 6.34 -7.88
C HIS A 21 21.74 7.64 -8.27
N VAL A 22 22.95 7.53 -8.81
CA VAL A 22 23.73 8.68 -9.29
C VAL A 22 23.35 8.97 -10.74
N THR A 23 22.77 10.15 -11.01
CA THR A 23 22.38 10.59 -12.36
C THR A 23 23.15 11.86 -12.73
N TYR A 24 23.86 11.81 -13.86
CA TYR A 24 24.57 12.98 -14.38
C TYR A 24 23.64 13.84 -15.26
N VAL A 25 23.67 15.13 -14.99
CA VAL A 25 22.95 16.16 -15.76
C VAL A 25 24.00 17.02 -16.45
N TYR A 26 23.94 17.09 -17.77
CA TYR A 26 24.87 17.85 -18.59
C TYR A 26 24.18 19.11 -19.11
N SER A 27 24.86 20.26 -19.02
CA SER A 27 24.41 21.51 -19.62
C SER A 27 25.40 22.05 -20.65
N CYS A 28 24.90 22.42 -21.82
CA CYS A 28 25.67 23.12 -22.85
C CYS A 28 25.64 24.63 -22.56
N ARG A 29 26.74 25.16 -22.00
CA ARG A 29 26.87 26.60 -21.67
C ARG A 29 26.77 27.52 -22.89
N ASN A 30 27.17 27.06 -24.07
CA ASN A 30 27.10 27.84 -25.30
C ASN A 30 25.65 27.93 -25.81
N CYS A 31 24.95 26.80 -25.81
CA CYS A 31 23.55 26.70 -26.20
C CYS A 31 22.63 27.51 -25.26
N ASP A 32 22.97 27.55 -23.97
CA ASP A 32 22.28 28.36 -22.94
C ASP A 32 22.41 29.87 -23.21
N LYS A 33 23.62 30.34 -23.57
CA LYS A 33 23.87 31.74 -23.94
C LYS A 33 23.17 32.17 -25.24
N ASN A 34 23.04 31.25 -26.19
CA ASN A 34 22.47 31.52 -27.51
C ASN A 34 20.96 31.26 -27.61
N GLY A 35 20.32 30.84 -26.52
CA GLY A 35 18.87 30.58 -26.49
C GLY A 35 18.44 29.35 -27.30
N GLU A 36 19.34 28.40 -27.55
CA GLU A 36 19.04 27.19 -28.33
C GLU A 36 18.27 26.16 -27.47
N SER A 37 17.26 25.50 -28.05
CA SER A 37 16.50 24.46 -27.35
C SER A 37 17.34 23.21 -27.08
N GLY A 38 17.23 22.63 -25.87
CA GLY A 38 17.84 21.32 -25.54
C GLY A 38 19.22 21.38 -24.87
N PHE A 39 19.59 22.49 -24.25
CA PHE A 39 20.88 22.65 -23.58
C PHE A 39 21.06 21.80 -22.31
N ILE A 40 20.00 21.25 -21.71
CA ILE A 40 20.08 20.31 -20.58
C ILE A 40 19.78 18.88 -21.06
N LYS A 41 20.75 17.98 -20.96
CA LYS A 41 20.58 16.54 -21.18
C LYS A 41 20.75 15.78 -19.88
N ILE A 42 19.73 15.01 -19.53
CA ILE A 42 19.70 14.16 -18.33
C ILE A 42 19.85 12.71 -18.77
N ALA A 43 20.76 11.96 -18.15
CA ALA A 43 20.87 10.53 -18.41
C ALA A 43 19.57 9.80 -18.01
N PRO A 44 19.16 8.75 -18.74
CA PRO A 44 18.05 7.90 -18.32
C PRO A 44 18.30 7.38 -16.90
N HIS A 45 17.31 7.56 -16.03
CA HIS A 45 17.38 7.12 -14.64
C HIS A 45 16.07 6.44 -14.25
N PRO A 46 16.12 5.44 -13.36
CA PRO A 46 14.92 4.76 -12.90
C PRO A 46 13.98 5.74 -12.19
N LYS A 47 12.68 5.61 -12.46
CA LYS A 47 11.66 6.45 -11.84
C LYS A 47 11.45 6.00 -10.39
N ALA A 48 11.50 6.96 -9.47
CA ALA A 48 11.06 6.71 -8.10
C ALA A 48 9.57 6.38 -8.05
N LEU A 49 9.18 5.44 -7.17
CA LEU A 49 7.78 5.09 -6.94
C LEU A 49 6.95 6.32 -6.55
N ILE A 50 7.47 7.09 -5.59
CA ILE A 50 6.89 8.36 -5.15
C ILE A 50 7.96 9.43 -5.33
N LYS A 51 7.65 10.46 -6.12
CA LYS A 51 8.58 11.57 -6.38
C LYS A 51 9.07 12.17 -5.06
N LYS A 52 10.38 12.45 -4.99
CA LYS A 52 11.06 13.02 -3.80
C LYS A 52 10.91 12.18 -2.52
N SER A 53 10.70 10.87 -2.64
CA SER A 53 10.62 9.97 -1.50
C SER A 53 11.65 8.85 -1.60
N VAL A 54 12.12 8.37 -0.46
CA VAL A 54 13.08 7.27 -0.35
C VAL A 54 12.43 5.88 -0.44
N VAL A 55 11.09 5.81 -0.40
CA VAL A 55 10.37 4.53 -0.42
C VAL A 55 10.49 3.85 -1.78
N SER A 56 11.02 2.63 -1.78
CA SER A 56 11.05 1.74 -2.94
C SER A 56 9.76 0.91 -3.01
N PRO A 57 9.42 0.32 -4.18
CA PRO A 57 8.27 -0.60 -4.29
C PRO A 57 8.33 -1.74 -3.27
N SER A 58 9.49 -2.40 -3.16
CA SER A 58 9.71 -3.49 -2.19
C SER A 58 9.51 -3.03 -0.75
N PHE A 59 10.00 -1.84 -0.39
CA PHE A 59 9.89 -1.33 0.97
C PHE A 59 8.44 -0.95 1.31
N MET A 60 7.71 -0.34 0.36
CA MET A 60 6.29 -0.04 0.54
C MET A 60 5.47 -1.32 0.71
N SER A 61 5.69 -2.33 -0.14
CA SER A 61 5.04 -3.64 -0.03
C SER A 61 5.31 -4.31 1.32
N TYR A 62 6.55 -4.25 1.81
CA TYR A 62 6.92 -4.75 3.13
C TYR A 62 6.11 -4.04 4.23
N ILE A 63 6.10 -2.71 4.27
CA ILE A 63 5.37 -1.95 5.29
C ILE A 63 3.87 -2.26 5.26
N MET A 64 3.26 -2.34 4.07
CA MET A 64 1.83 -2.66 3.92
C MET A 64 1.53 -4.08 4.39
N ASN A 65 2.37 -5.06 4.06
CA ASN A 65 2.22 -6.44 4.55
C ASN A 65 2.36 -6.52 6.07
N GLN A 66 3.38 -5.88 6.65
CA GLN A 66 3.56 -5.83 8.11
C GLN A 66 2.33 -5.21 8.80
N LYS A 67 1.78 -4.13 8.24
CA LYS A 67 0.62 -3.45 8.82
C LYS A 67 -0.65 -4.29 8.75
N TYR A 68 -1.00 -4.78 7.57
CA TYR A 68 -2.32 -5.34 7.31
C TYR A 68 -2.37 -6.85 7.47
N THR A 69 -1.34 -7.58 7.05
CA THR A 69 -1.27 -9.04 7.18
C THR A 69 -0.85 -9.45 8.59
N LEU A 70 0.14 -8.76 9.17
CA LEU A 70 0.68 -9.09 10.50
C LEU A 70 0.15 -8.19 11.63
N ALA A 71 -0.79 -7.28 11.33
CA ALA A 71 -1.39 -6.36 12.28
C ALA A 71 -0.36 -5.52 13.08
N LEU A 72 0.79 -5.19 12.47
CA LEU A 72 1.85 -4.45 13.15
C LEU A 72 1.55 -2.93 13.18
N PRO A 73 1.43 -2.30 14.35
CA PRO A 73 1.21 -0.86 14.42
C PRO A 73 2.41 -0.07 13.91
N LEU A 74 2.16 1.09 13.29
CA LEU A 74 3.21 1.93 12.70
C LEU A 74 4.24 2.43 13.71
N TYR A 75 3.85 2.68 14.97
CA TYR A 75 4.80 3.06 16.01
C TYR A 75 5.78 1.93 16.33
N ARG A 76 5.34 0.67 16.25
CA ARG A 76 6.21 -0.48 16.51
C ARG A 76 7.19 -0.69 15.35
N MET A 77 6.73 -0.46 14.13
CA MET A 77 7.61 -0.43 12.95
C MET A 77 8.66 0.68 13.03
N GLU A 78 8.27 1.91 13.42
CA GLU A 78 9.23 3.02 13.63
C GLU A 78 10.32 2.64 14.64
N GLN A 79 9.94 2.05 15.77
CA GLN A 79 10.89 1.58 16.78
C GLN A 79 11.82 0.48 16.25
N GLU A 80 11.29 -0.44 15.45
CA GLU A 80 12.08 -1.54 14.89
C GLU A 80 13.07 -1.04 13.83
N PHE A 81 12.65 -0.14 12.94
CA PHE A 81 13.57 0.47 11.98
C PHE A 81 14.66 1.28 12.69
N LYS A 82 14.32 1.97 13.79
CA LYS A 82 15.31 2.67 14.61
C LYS A 82 16.35 1.71 15.20
N ARG A 83 15.95 0.51 15.65
CA ARG A 83 16.88 -0.53 16.13
C ARG A 83 17.81 -1.05 15.02
N LEU A 84 17.32 -1.08 13.79
CA LEU A 84 18.09 -1.43 12.60
C LEU A 84 18.98 -0.28 12.08
N GLY A 85 18.99 0.88 12.76
CA GLY A 85 19.79 2.05 12.37
C GLY A 85 19.13 2.97 11.33
N PHE A 86 17.84 2.77 11.03
CA PHE A 86 17.09 3.59 10.07
C PHE A 86 16.10 4.52 10.79
N GLU A 87 16.31 5.82 10.70
CA GLU A 87 15.38 6.81 11.24
C GLU A 87 14.23 7.07 10.28
N ILE A 88 13.13 6.34 10.48
CA ILE A 88 11.92 6.47 9.67
C ILE A 88 10.77 6.89 10.57
N SER A 89 10.28 8.10 10.37
CA SER A 89 9.18 8.62 11.17
C SER A 89 7.86 7.89 10.89
N ARG A 90 7.02 7.78 11.93
CA ARG A 90 5.62 7.35 11.79
C ARG A 90 4.85 8.09 10.71
N GLN A 91 5.10 9.39 10.55
CA GLN A 91 4.45 10.22 9.54
C GLN A 91 4.84 9.77 8.12
N ASN A 92 6.10 9.40 7.90
CA ASN A 92 6.51 8.86 6.60
C ASN A 92 5.83 7.50 6.34
N LEU A 93 5.81 6.61 7.33
CA LEU A 93 5.14 5.32 7.21
C LEU A 93 3.63 5.48 6.88
N SER A 94 2.92 6.37 7.57
CA SER A 94 1.50 6.62 7.32
C SER A 94 1.25 7.23 5.94
N ASN A 95 2.05 8.24 5.55
CA ASN A 95 1.98 8.86 4.23
C ASN A 95 2.21 7.85 3.10
N TRP A 96 3.16 6.92 3.27
CA TRP A 96 3.44 5.89 2.28
C TRP A 96 2.29 4.89 2.14
N ILE A 97 1.66 4.50 3.24
CA ILE A 97 0.49 3.62 3.20
C ILE A 97 -0.67 4.28 2.44
N ILE A 98 -0.95 5.56 2.72
CA ILE A 98 -2.02 6.29 2.03
C ILE A 98 -1.74 6.38 0.53
N LYS A 99 -0.50 6.74 0.16
CA LYS A 99 -0.10 6.79 -1.25
C LYS A 99 -0.12 5.41 -1.91
N GLY A 100 0.28 4.37 -1.19
CA GLY A 100 0.21 2.98 -1.62
C GLY A 100 -1.22 2.52 -1.89
N ALA A 101 -2.17 2.88 -1.01
CA ALA A 101 -3.59 2.61 -1.22
C ALA A 101 -4.10 3.26 -2.52
N ASN A 102 -3.71 4.50 -2.80
CA ASN A 102 -4.06 5.17 -4.07
C ASN A 102 -3.47 4.47 -5.30
N LEU A 103 -2.25 3.94 -5.20
CA LEU A 103 -1.62 3.17 -6.27
C LEU A 103 -2.32 1.83 -6.53
N LEU A 104 -2.91 1.22 -5.49
CA LEU A 104 -3.66 -0.03 -5.59
C LEU A 104 -5.13 0.16 -5.97
N LYS A 105 -5.63 1.40 -6.03
CA LYS A 105 -7.02 1.69 -6.40
C LYS A 105 -7.47 0.99 -7.69
N PRO A 106 -6.69 0.96 -8.80
CA PRO A 106 -7.12 0.26 -10.00
C PRO A 106 -7.40 -1.24 -9.77
N ILE A 107 -6.63 -1.90 -8.88
CA ILE A 107 -6.86 -3.30 -8.53
C ILE A 107 -8.14 -3.44 -7.72
N TYR A 108 -8.37 -2.52 -6.77
CA TYR A 108 -9.63 -2.47 -6.02
C TYR A 108 -10.85 -2.39 -6.94
N GLU A 109 -10.83 -1.47 -7.91
CA GLU A 109 -11.95 -1.32 -8.85
C GLU A 109 -12.16 -2.57 -9.71
N GLN A 110 -11.08 -3.23 -10.16
CA GLN A 110 -11.20 -4.48 -10.92
C GLN A 110 -11.77 -5.63 -10.08
N ILE A 111 -11.37 -5.74 -8.80
CA ILE A 111 -11.96 -6.71 -7.87
C ILE A 111 -13.44 -6.40 -7.64
N LYS A 112 -13.80 -5.11 -7.49
CA LYS A 112 -15.21 -4.69 -7.36
C LYS A 112 -16.02 -5.12 -8.57
N LEU A 113 -15.57 -4.82 -9.78
CA LEU A 113 -16.24 -5.24 -11.02
C LEU A 113 -16.38 -6.76 -11.10
N SER A 114 -15.36 -7.52 -10.70
CA SER A 114 -15.45 -8.98 -10.64
C SER A 114 -16.51 -9.46 -9.65
N LEU A 115 -16.67 -8.79 -8.50
CA LEU A 115 -17.71 -9.12 -7.53
C LEU A 115 -19.11 -8.79 -8.08
N LEU A 116 -19.29 -7.63 -8.71
CA LEU A 116 -20.59 -7.22 -9.26
C LEU A 116 -21.10 -8.13 -10.38
N ASN A 117 -20.20 -8.80 -11.10
CA ASN A 117 -20.56 -9.79 -12.12
C ASN A 117 -21.04 -11.13 -11.55
N GLU A 118 -20.94 -11.35 -10.24
CA GLU A 118 -21.34 -12.61 -9.62
C GLU A 118 -22.83 -12.62 -9.29
N THR A 119 -23.50 -13.77 -9.52
CA THR A 119 -24.94 -13.90 -9.26
C THR A 119 -25.30 -13.86 -7.77
N LEU A 120 -24.34 -14.17 -6.90
CA LEU A 120 -24.52 -14.21 -5.46
C LEU A 120 -23.24 -13.74 -4.76
N LEU A 121 -23.41 -12.80 -3.84
CA LEU A 121 -22.37 -12.31 -2.94
C LEU A 121 -22.76 -12.53 -1.50
N HIS A 122 -21.78 -12.73 -0.63
CA HIS A 122 -21.96 -12.64 0.81
C HIS A 122 -21.45 -11.29 1.28
N ALA A 123 -22.20 -10.66 2.19
CA ALA A 123 -21.82 -9.41 2.81
C ALA A 123 -22.02 -9.48 4.32
N ASP A 124 -21.13 -8.82 5.07
CA ASP A 124 -21.23 -8.66 6.51
C ASP A 124 -20.59 -7.32 6.92
N GLU A 125 -21.08 -6.69 7.97
CA GLU A 125 -20.52 -5.43 8.47
C GLU A 125 -19.80 -5.60 9.81
N THR A 126 -18.66 -4.93 9.95
CA THR A 126 -17.93 -4.83 11.22
C THR A 126 -17.94 -3.38 11.69
N VAL A 127 -18.31 -3.18 12.96
CA VAL A 127 -18.29 -1.86 13.60
C VAL A 127 -16.87 -1.50 14.00
N LEU A 128 -16.47 -0.26 13.73
CA LEU A 128 -15.23 0.33 14.22
C LEU A 128 -15.46 1.76 14.72
N GLU A 129 -14.47 2.26 15.44
CA GLU A 129 -14.40 3.65 15.88
C GLU A 129 -13.28 4.36 15.14
N VAL A 130 -13.60 5.52 14.56
CA VAL A 130 -12.62 6.37 13.87
C VAL A 130 -12.37 7.61 14.71
N LEU A 131 -11.10 7.86 15.04
CA LEU A 131 -10.71 8.96 15.92
C LEU A 131 -10.98 10.34 15.32
N HIS A 132 -10.78 10.47 14.00
CA HIS A 132 -10.96 11.73 13.27
C HIS A 132 -11.69 11.47 11.96
N GLU A 133 -12.99 11.74 11.96
CA GLU A 133 -13.84 11.65 10.78
C GLU A 133 -14.50 13.02 10.53
N PRO A 134 -14.41 13.57 9.31
CA PRO A 134 -15.07 14.84 8.98
C PRO A 134 -16.57 14.77 9.25
N GLY A 135 -17.07 15.68 10.09
CA GLY A 135 -18.51 15.76 10.41
C GLY A 135 -19.01 14.76 11.46
N LYS A 136 -18.11 14.04 12.16
CA LYS A 136 -18.47 13.14 13.26
C LYS A 136 -17.57 13.34 14.48
N GLU A 137 -18.13 13.12 15.65
CA GLU A 137 -17.39 13.14 16.91
C GLU A 137 -16.46 11.92 17.02
N ALA A 138 -15.31 12.10 17.68
CA ALA A 138 -14.39 11.00 17.96
C ALA A 138 -15.09 9.90 18.78
N GLY A 139 -14.88 8.64 18.42
CA GLY A 139 -15.57 7.50 19.06
C GLY A 139 -16.97 7.22 18.52
N SER A 140 -17.43 7.98 17.53
CA SER A 140 -18.64 7.63 16.77
C SER A 140 -18.45 6.29 16.06
N LYS A 141 -19.53 5.51 15.99
CA LYS A 141 -19.56 4.25 15.24
C LYS A 141 -19.49 4.52 13.74
N SER A 142 -18.62 3.77 13.08
CA SER A 142 -18.54 3.63 11.63
C SER A 142 -18.40 2.15 11.27
N TYR A 143 -18.53 1.82 9.99
CA TYR A 143 -18.70 0.43 9.57
C TYR A 143 -17.79 0.14 8.38
N VAL A 144 -17.11 -1.00 8.43
CA VAL A 144 -16.48 -1.60 7.26
C VAL A 144 -17.34 -2.77 6.84
N TRP A 145 -17.85 -2.71 5.62
CA TRP A 145 -18.53 -3.82 4.96
C TRP A 145 -17.51 -4.70 4.27
N VAL A 146 -17.63 -6.01 4.45
CA VAL A 146 -16.91 -6.99 3.63
C VAL A 146 -17.87 -7.57 2.61
N TYR A 147 -17.48 -7.56 1.34
CA TYR A 147 -18.17 -8.26 0.25
C TYR A 147 -17.27 -9.35 -0.26
N ARG A 148 -17.82 -10.55 -0.47
CA ARG A 148 -17.05 -11.68 -0.97
C ARG A 148 -17.86 -12.61 -1.85
N THR A 149 -17.15 -13.33 -2.70
CA THR A 149 -17.74 -14.44 -3.46
C THR A 149 -18.08 -15.63 -2.56
N SER A 150 -18.96 -16.49 -3.08
CA SER A 150 -19.26 -17.79 -2.47
C SER A 150 -18.05 -18.70 -2.45
N LYS A 151 -18.02 -19.66 -1.51
CA LYS A 151 -16.94 -20.65 -1.40
C LYS A 151 -16.81 -21.56 -2.63
N TYR A 152 -17.82 -21.59 -3.49
CA TYR A 152 -17.88 -22.43 -4.69
C TYR A 152 -17.35 -21.71 -5.94
N ASN A 153 -17.03 -20.42 -5.85
CA ASN A 153 -16.47 -19.69 -6.98
C ASN A 153 -15.04 -20.14 -7.26
N THR A 154 -14.70 -20.28 -8.53
CA THR A 154 -13.33 -20.63 -8.98
C THR A 154 -12.33 -19.52 -8.67
N HIS A 155 -12.79 -18.28 -8.64
CA HIS A 155 -11.99 -17.10 -8.33
C HIS A 155 -12.51 -16.44 -7.04
N PRO A 156 -11.89 -16.74 -5.88
CA PRO A 156 -12.28 -16.10 -4.63
C PRO A 156 -11.91 -14.61 -4.66
N ALA A 157 -12.86 -13.74 -4.35
CA ALA A 157 -12.64 -12.32 -4.20
C ALA A 157 -13.23 -11.83 -2.87
N VAL A 158 -12.52 -10.89 -2.23
CA VAL A 158 -12.91 -10.24 -0.98
C VAL A 158 -12.57 -8.76 -1.10
N LEU A 159 -13.51 -7.90 -0.73
CA LEU A 159 -13.35 -6.46 -0.80
C LEU A 159 -13.97 -5.81 0.45
N TYR A 160 -13.29 -4.79 0.97
CA TYR A 160 -13.71 -4.05 2.16
C TYR A 160 -14.08 -2.62 1.76
N GLU A 161 -15.30 -2.20 2.10
CA GLU A 161 -15.83 -0.86 1.83
C GLU A 161 -16.10 -0.14 3.15
N TYR A 162 -15.52 1.05 3.32
CA TYR A 162 -15.75 1.86 4.50
C TYR A 162 -17.00 2.73 4.34
N THR A 163 -17.86 2.74 5.35
CA THR A 163 -19.15 3.45 5.31
C THR A 163 -19.45 4.13 6.64
N LEU A 164 -20.23 5.21 6.57
CA LEU A 164 -20.61 6.01 7.74
C LEU A 164 -21.76 5.39 8.55
N GLY A 165 -22.45 4.40 8.00
CA GLY A 165 -23.62 3.79 8.61
C GLY A 165 -23.84 2.36 8.15
N ARG A 166 -24.89 1.74 8.68
CA ARG A 166 -25.25 0.33 8.41
C ARG A 166 -26.58 0.16 7.68
N SER A 167 -27.16 1.24 7.15
CA SER A 167 -28.41 1.12 6.40
C SER A 167 -28.19 0.29 5.14
N GLY A 168 -29.25 -0.39 4.69
CA GLY A 168 -29.21 -1.14 3.43
C GLY A 168 -28.87 -0.29 2.21
N ASP A 169 -28.99 1.03 2.30
CA ASP A 169 -28.65 1.96 1.21
C ASP A 169 -27.15 1.96 0.90
N TYR A 170 -26.29 1.71 1.89
CA TYR A 170 -24.85 1.56 1.65
C TYR A 170 -24.55 0.30 0.83
N ALA A 171 -25.24 -0.81 1.13
CA ALA A 171 -25.12 -2.04 0.37
C ALA A 171 -25.68 -1.89 -1.05
N LYS A 172 -26.84 -1.23 -1.20
CA LYS A 172 -27.41 -0.91 -2.53
C LYS A 172 -26.43 -0.08 -3.35
N LYS A 173 -25.91 1.01 -2.80
CA LYS A 173 -24.94 1.88 -3.48
C LYS A 173 -23.66 1.14 -3.87
N PHE A 174 -23.20 0.19 -3.06
CA PHE A 174 -22.04 -0.62 -3.41
C PHE A 174 -22.32 -1.52 -4.62
N LEU A 175 -23.52 -2.11 -4.66
CA LEU A 175 -24.00 -3.05 -5.67
C LEU A 175 -24.55 -2.37 -6.94
N GLU A 176 -24.67 -1.05 -6.95
CA GLU A 176 -25.00 -0.26 -8.14
C GLU A 176 -23.76 -0.15 -9.05
N ASP A 177 -24.00 -0.35 -10.35
CA ASP A 177 -23.01 -0.21 -11.45
C ASP A 177 -22.64 1.25 -11.75
#